data_AF-A0A0C1RS54-F1
#
_entry.id   AF-A0A0C1RS54-F1
#
_cell.length_a   1.000
_cell.length_b   1.000
_cell.length_c   1.000
_cell.angle_alpha   90.00
_cell.angle_beta   90.00
_cell.angle_gamma   90.00
#
_symmetry.space_group_name_H-M   'P 1'
#
loop_
_entity.id
_entity.type
_entity.pdbx_description
1 polymer ?
#
loop_
_entity_poly.entity_id
_entity_poly.type
_entity_poly.pdbx_seq_one_letter_code
_entity_poly.pdbx_strand_id
1 'polypeptide(L)'
;HCQNRIEQEVATPCSITNPADKISLFMSLFKGRDDVYAKRWQSKDGRSGYAPVCLNEWKSGLCRKPKIKCFDCSHKSYDVLDEKVIEAHLRGDIVAGIYPMCQDDTCHILAIDFDDDGWLKDISTLREVCATFDVPIAIERSRSGSGAHAWFFFENQIPAHLARKFGSSLLTYSMGRRHEITFQSYDRFFPSQDTMPKGGFGNLIALPLQKKARECGNSIFIDERFSPYADQWEFLSKSRKLSEDEIAALIPRLCKGNELGSLKEADEELVKPWEKYQLKWSKNDFPSEIKIVKANKIYIEKTGISQKALNVLKRLAAFKNPEFYKAQAMRMPTYNKPRIISCADETSDYICLPRGCESDVRKV
;
A
#
# COMPACT_ATOMS: atom_id res chain seq x y z
N HIS A 1 10.78 -51.71 -30.30
CA HIS A 1 9.92 -51.47 -29.12
C HIS A 1 10.73 -50.75 -28.06
N CYS A 2 10.42 -49.59 -27.50
CA CYS A 2 9.31 -48.66 -27.65
C CYS A 2 9.88 -47.25 -27.39
N GLN A 3 9.46 -46.27 -28.19
CA GLN A 3 9.67 -44.85 -27.91
C GLN A 3 8.60 -44.41 -26.90
N ASN A 4 8.99 -43.99 -25.70
CA ASN A 4 8.10 -43.27 -24.80
C ASN A 4 8.20 -41.78 -25.12
N ARG A 5 7.24 -41.29 -25.89
CA ARG A 5 6.99 -39.88 -26.12
C ARG A 5 6.12 -39.40 -24.96
N ILE A 6 6.70 -38.61 -24.06
CA ILE A 6 5.93 -37.88 -23.05
C ILE A 6 5.22 -36.76 -23.82
N GLU A 7 3.91 -36.91 -24.01
CA GLU A 7 3.05 -35.84 -24.49
C GLU A 7 3.01 -34.76 -23.39
N GLN A 8 3.64 -33.62 -23.66
CA GLN A 8 3.35 -32.40 -22.92
C GLN A 8 1.91 -31.99 -23.28
N GLU A 9 0.97 -32.16 -22.35
CA GLU A 9 -0.32 -31.49 -22.41
C GLU A 9 -0.07 -29.97 -22.48
N VAL A 10 -0.23 -29.42 -23.67
CA VAL A 10 -0.29 -27.98 -23.88
C VAL A 10 -1.61 -27.51 -23.27
N ALA A 11 -1.56 -26.96 -22.07
CA ALA A 11 -2.71 -26.32 -21.45
C ALA A 11 -3.26 -25.23 -22.38
N THR A 12 -4.47 -25.43 -22.88
CA THR A 12 -5.19 -24.45 -23.71
C THR A 12 -5.33 -23.14 -22.92
N PRO A 13 -5.02 -21.97 -23.49
CA PRO A 13 -5.19 -20.70 -22.80
C PRO A 13 -6.68 -20.50 -22.51
N CYS A 14 -7.06 -20.47 -21.24
CA CYS A 14 -8.41 -20.11 -20.82
C CYS A 14 -8.55 -18.58 -20.88
N SER A 15 -8.60 -18.03 -22.09
CA SER A 15 -8.84 -16.60 -22.28
C SER A 15 -10.32 -16.33 -21.96
N ILE A 16 -10.59 -15.56 -20.92
CA ILE A 16 -11.95 -15.06 -20.65
C ILE A 16 -12.31 -14.12 -21.80
N THR A 17 -13.22 -14.52 -22.68
CA THR A 17 -13.59 -13.73 -23.87
C THR A 17 -14.85 -12.92 -23.66
N ASN A 18 -15.79 -13.43 -22.86
CA ASN A 18 -17.08 -12.80 -22.59
C ASN A 18 -16.92 -11.54 -21.70
N PRO A 19 -17.46 -10.37 -22.12
CA PRO A 19 -17.43 -9.15 -21.32
C PRO A 19 -18.06 -9.29 -19.92
N ALA A 20 -19.15 -10.06 -19.77
CA ALA A 20 -19.81 -10.24 -18.47
C ALA A 20 -18.89 -10.97 -17.47
N ASP A 21 -18.19 -12.01 -17.94
CA ASP A 21 -17.25 -12.79 -17.11
C ASP A 21 -16.05 -11.94 -16.69
N LYS A 22 -15.57 -11.02 -17.56
CA LYS A 22 -14.52 -10.06 -17.22
C LYS A 22 -14.96 -9.10 -16.11
N ILE A 23 -16.19 -8.58 -16.20
CA ILE A 23 -16.76 -7.68 -15.18
C ILE A 23 -16.91 -8.42 -13.85
N SER A 24 -17.45 -9.65 -13.88
CA SER A 24 -17.60 -10.49 -12.69
C SER A 24 -16.26 -10.78 -12.02
N LEU A 25 -15.24 -11.21 -12.79
CA LEU A 25 -13.88 -11.40 -12.29
C LEU A 25 -13.32 -10.12 -11.67
N PHE A 26 -13.46 -8.99 -12.37
CA PHE A 26 -12.97 -7.69 -11.89
C PHE A 26 -13.59 -7.31 -10.55
N MET A 27 -14.92 -7.40 -10.42
CA MET A 27 -15.64 -7.11 -9.18
C MET A 27 -15.31 -8.08 -8.05
N SER A 28 -14.92 -9.32 -8.37
CA SER A 28 -14.50 -10.31 -7.38
C SER A 28 -13.11 -10.04 -6.78
N LEU A 29 -12.28 -9.24 -7.45
CA LEU A 29 -10.91 -8.89 -7.04
C LEU A 29 -10.85 -7.48 -6.46
N PHE A 30 -11.35 -6.48 -7.18
CA PHE A 30 -11.27 -5.07 -6.78
C PHE A 30 -12.51 -4.67 -5.99
N LYS A 31 -12.69 -5.31 -4.83
CA LYS A 31 -13.86 -5.14 -3.99
C LYS A 31 -13.60 -4.18 -2.84
N GLY A 32 -14.56 -3.29 -2.60
CA GLY A 32 -14.63 -2.40 -1.45
C GLY A 32 -16.09 -2.27 -1.04
N ARG A 33 -16.51 -1.06 -0.67
CA ARG A 33 -17.92 -0.71 -0.50
C ARG A 33 -18.70 -0.85 -1.81
N ASP A 34 -19.88 -1.44 -1.73
CA ASP A 34 -20.84 -1.57 -2.83
C ASP A 34 -21.90 -0.46 -2.82
N ASP A 35 -22.16 0.15 -1.65
CA ASP A 35 -23.12 1.22 -1.45
C ASP A 35 -22.65 2.61 -1.93
N VAL A 36 -21.39 2.72 -2.37
CA VAL A 36 -20.83 3.97 -2.89
C VAL A 36 -19.56 3.73 -3.72
N TYR A 37 -19.44 4.47 -4.83
CA TYR A 37 -18.18 4.61 -5.57
C TYR A 37 -17.82 6.09 -5.78
N ALA A 38 -16.57 6.34 -6.16
CA ALA A 38 -16.14 7.67 -6.56
C ALA A 38 -15.86 7.77 -8.05
N LYS A 39 -16.13 8.94 -8.62
CA LYS A 39 -15.79 9.28 -10.01
C LYS A 39 -14.72 10.36 -10.03
N ARG A 40 -13.73 10.21 -10.92
CA ARG A 40 -12.76 11.27 -11.19
C ARG A 40 -13.45 12.44 -11.88
N TRP A 41 -13.18 13.65 -11.40
CA TRP A 41 -13.55 14.90 -12.06
C TRP A 41 -12.28 15.69 -12.43
N GLN A 42 -12.43 16.56 -13.41
CA GLN A 42 -11.40 17.51 -13.82
C GLN A 42 -12.06 18.85 -14.13
N SER A 43 -11.60 19.92 -13.50
CA SER A 43 -12.06 21.27 -13.78
C SER A 43 -11.45 21.79 -15.08
N LYS A 44 -12.04 22.86 -15.63
CA LYS A 44 -11.48 23.57 -16.79
C LYS A 44 -10.07 24.09 -16.51
N ASP A 45 -9.80 24.53 -15.29
CA ASP A 45 -8.48 25.03 -14.84
C ASP A 45 -7.42 23.92 -14.62
N GLY A 46 -7.70 22.67 -15.02
CA GLY A 46 -6.75 21.56 -14.91
C GLY A 46 -6.69 20.85 -13.56
N ARG A 47 -7.33 21.37 -12.50
CA ARG A 47 -7.46 20.65 -11.21
C ARG A 47 -8.25 19.37 -11.40
N SER A 48 -7.88 18.33 -10.67
CA SER A 48 -8.60 17.07 -10.70
C SER A 48 -8.65 16.43 -9.33
N GLY A 49 -9.60 15.51 -9.17
CA GLY A 49 -9.79 14.76 -7.94
C GLY A 49 -10.84 13.70 -8.13
N TYR A 50 -11.24 13.09 -7.02
CA TYR A 50 -12.33 12.14 -6.99
C TYR A 50 -13.41 12.63 -6.03
N ALA A 51 -14.66 12.30 -6.34
CA ALA A 51 -15.78 12.59 -5.46
C ALA A 51 -16.75 11.40 -5.46
N PRO A 52 -17.39 11.10 -4.32
CA PRO A 52 -18.44 10.08 -4.28
C PRO A 52 -19.59 10.50 -5.20
N VAL A 53 -20.11 9.54 -5.98
CA VAL A 53 -21.23 9.81 -6.89
C VAL A 53 -22.53 9.85 -6.10
N CYS A 54 -23.30 10.91 -6.28
CA CYS A 54 -24.59 11.10 -5.62
C CYS A 54 -25.68 11.29 -6.67
N LEU A 55 -26.71 10.46 -6.64
CA LEU A 55 -27.87 10.50 -7.53
C LEU A 55 -28.67 11.81 -7.39
N ASN A 56 -28.49 12.53 -6.30
CA ASN A 56 -29.10 13.84 -6.06
C ASN A 56 -28.18 15.02 -6.38
N GLU A 57 -26.96 14.78 -6.86
CA GLU A 57 -26.02 15.86 -7.15
C GLU A 57 -26.62 16.90 -8.12
N TRP A 58 -26.50 18.18 -7.78
CA TRP A 58 -27.03 19.32 -8.53
C TRP A 58 -28.56 19.38 -8.73
N LYS A 59 -29.34 18.45 -8.15
CA LYS A 59 -30.81 18.56 -8.16
C LYS A 59 -31.28 19.70 -7.26
N SER A 60 -32.00 20.66 -7.85
CA SER A 60 -32.58 21.81 -7.14
C SER A 60 -33.47 21.35 -5.97
N GLY A 61 -33.39 22.06 -4.85
CA GLY A 61 -34.12 21.71 -3.61
C GLY A 61 -33.50 20.58 -2.78
N LEU A 62 -32.71 19.68 -3.38
CA LEU A 62 -32.07 18.54 -2.69
C LEU A 62 -30.59 18.79 -2.42
N CYS A 63 -29.80 19.05 -3.48
CA CYS A 63 -28.38 19.30 -3.35
C CYS A 63 -28.13 20.79 -3.11
N ARG A 64 -27.41 21.11 -2.04
CA ARG A 64 -27.05 22.48 -1.67
C ARG A 64 -25.56 22.79 -1.88
N LYS A 65 -24.85 22.04 -2.73
CA LYS A 65 -23.48 22.39 -3.10
C LYS A 65 -23.44 23.79 -3.76
N PRO A 66 -22.38 24.60 -3.52
CA PRO A 66 -21.24 24.34 -2.64
C PRO A 66 -21.47 24.75 -1.17
N LYS A 67 -22.68 25.19 -0.78
CA LYS A 67 -22.97 25.76 0.55
C LYS A 67 -22.83 24.76 1.71
N ILE A 68 -23.02 23.46 1.46
CA ILE A 68 -22.84 22.39 2.45
C ILE A 68 -21.90 21.30 1.93
N LYS A 69 -21.21 20.61 2.84
CA LYS A 69 -20.44 19.40 2.51
C LYS A 69 -21.39 18.22 2.30
N CYS A 70 -21.06 17.32 1.36
CA CYS A 70 -21.85 16.10 1.11
C CYS A 70 -22.00 15.22 2.33
N PHE A 71 -20.96 15.16 3.17
CA PHE A 71 -20.95 14.42 4.41
C PHE A 71 -22.13 14.82 5.33
N ASP A 72 -22.35 16.13 5.48
CA ASP A 72 -23.40 16.72 6.32
C ASP A 72 -24.77 16.83 5.61
N CYS A 73 -24.87 16.39 4.35
CA CYS A 73 -26.11 16.47 3.58
C CYS A 73 -27.10 15.39 4.05
N SER A 74 -28.33 15.79 4.38
CA SER A 74 -29.44 14.89 4.72
C SER A 74 -30.08 14.24 3.49
N HIS A 75 -29.94 14.84 2.30
CA HIS A 75 -30.47 14.33 1.03
C HIS A 75 -29.44 13.56 0.21
N LYS A 76 -28.31 13.17 0.82
CA LYS A 76 -27.30 12.35 0.14
C LYS A 76 -27.91 11.00 -0.25
N SER A 77 -27.72 10.63 -1.51
CA SER A 77 -28.16 9.36 -2.08
C SER A 77 -27.02 8.89 -2.96
N TYR A 78 -26.09 8.14 -2.37
CA TYR A 78 -24.93 7.65 -3.09
C TYR A 78 -25.34 6.57 -4.07
N ASP A 79 -24.68 6.59 -5.22
CA ASP A 79 -24.90 5.60 -6.27
C ASP A 79 -24.07 4.35 -5.98
N VAL A 80 -24.62 3.18 -6.31
CA VAL A 80 -24.00 1.89 -6.00
C VAL A 80 -22.90 1.54 -7.00
N LEU A 81 -21.93 0.74 -6.57
CA LEU A 81 -20.93 0.17 -7.47
C LEU A 81 -21.48 -1.12 -8.11
N ASP A 82 -22.09 -1.00 -9.29
CA ASP A 82 -22.66 -2.12 -10.04
C ASP A 82 -21.86 -2.48 -11.31
N GLU A 83 -22.31 -3.51 -12.02
CA GLU A 83 -21.71 -3.97 -13.28
C GLU A 83 -21.65 -2.87 -14.35
N LYS A 84 -22.64 -1.97 -14.40
CA LYS A 84 -22.69 -0.87 -15.38
C LYS A 84 -21.60 0.15 -15.10
N VAL A 85 -21.35 0.47 -13.83
CA VAL A 85 -20.26 1.37 -13.42
C VAL A 85 -18.91 0.77 -13.80
N ILE A 86 -18.71 -0.53 -13.57
CA ILE A 86 -17.47 -1.22 -13.93
C ILE A 86 -17.31 -1.28 -15.46
N GLU A 87 -18.37 -1.58 -16.20
CA GLU A 87 -18.33 -1.55 -17.67
C GLU A 87 -17.92 -0.16 -18.18
N ALA A 88 -18.57 0.91 -17.71
CA ALA A 88 -18.26 2.29 -18.08
C ALA A 88 -16.80 2.66 -17.75
N HIS A 89 -16.26 2.17 -16.63
CA HIS A 89 -14.86 2.34 -16.27
C HIS A 89 -13.92 1.62 -17.25
N LEU A 90 -14.17 0.34 -17.50
CA LEU A 90 -13.34 -0.50 -18.37
C LEU A 90 -13.39 -0.05 -19.84
N ARG A 91 -14.50 0.54 -20.28
CA ARG A 91 -14.67 1.17 -21.61
C ARG A 91 -14.06 2.58 -21.69
N GLY A 92 -13.74 3.18 -20.56
CA GLY A 92 -13.07 4.46 -20.47
C GLY A 92 -13.98 5.68 -20.47
N ASP A 93 -15.28 5.48 -20.29
CA ASP A 93 -16.30 6.53 -20.20
C ASP A 93 -16.18 7.29 -18.88
N ILE A 94 -15.78 6.58 -17.82
CA ILE A 94 -15.47 7.15 -16.50
C ILE A 94 -14.12 6.65 -15.99
N VAL A 95 -13.62 7.30 -14.94
CA VAL A 95 -12.56 6.75 -14.08
C VAL A 95 -13.20 6.57 -12.71
N ALA A 96 -13.50 5.32 -12.36
CA ALA A 96 -14.10 4.96 -11.09
C ALA A 96 -13.00 4.69 -10.05
N GLY A 97 -13.33 4.87 -8.79
CA GLY A 97 -12.53 4.46 -7.65
C GLY A 97 -13.42 3.86 -6.57
N ILE A 98 -12.83 3.02 -5.74
CA ILE A 98 -13.51 2.32 -4.66
C ILE A 98 -12.98 2.76 -3.29
N TYR A 99 -13.83 2.61 -2.29
CA TYR A 99 -13.47 2.76 -0.88
C TYR A 99 -13.24 1.36 -0.30
N PRO A 100 -11.99 0.94 -0.03
CA PRO A 100 -11.69 -0.46 0.35
C PRO A 100 -12.20 -0.85 1.74
N MET A 101 -12.46 0.12 2.61
CA MET A 101 -12.90 -0.12 3.98
C MET A 101 -14.41 -0.23 4.07
N CYS A 102 -14.88 -1.36 4.59
CA CYS A 102 -16.28 -1.62 4.88
C CYS A 102 -16.72 -0.88 6.16
N GLN A 103 -18.04 -0.78 6.37
CA GLN A 103 -18.61 -0.05 7.52
C GLN A 103 -18.33 -0.74 8.87
N ASP A 104 -18.04 -2.03 8.85
CA ASP A 104 -17.78 -2.90 9.99
C ASP A 104 -16.27 -3.07 10.29
N ASP A 105 -15.45 -2.10 9.86
CA ASP A 105 -14.00 -2.09 10.07
C ASP A 105 -13.24 -3.24 9.35
N THR A 106 -13.86 -3.87 8.34
CA THR A 106 -13.24 -4.92 7.50
C THR A 106 -12.83 -4.42 6.10
N CYS A 107 -12.14 -5.26 5.34
CA CYS A 107 -11.79 -5.01 3.94
C CYS A 107 -11.63 -6.32 3.15
N HIS A 108 -11.72 -6.23 1.82
CA HIS A 108 -11.53 -7.35 0.88
C HIS A 108 -10.15 -7.39 0.23
N ILE A 109 -9.41 -6.30 0.34
CA ILE A 109 -8.12 -6.10 -0.30
C ILE A 109 -7.20 -5.32 0.62
N LEU A 110 -5.90 -5.47 0.35
CA LEU A 110 -4.91 -4.46 0.71
C LEU A 110 -4.23 -4.02 -0.59
N ALA A 111 -4.12 -2.72 -0.81
CA ALA A 111 -3.18 -2.18 -1.77
C ALA A 111 -2.15 -1.28 -1.10
N ILE A 112 -0.92 -1.30 -1.62
CA ILE A 112 0.18 -0.43 -1.20
C ILE A 112 0.58 0.41 -2.40
N ASP A 113 0.53 1.72 -2.25
CA ASP A 113 0.93 2.67 -3.28
C ASP A 113 2.42 3.01 -3.18
N PHE A 114 3.10 2.94 -4.32
CA PHE A 114 4.49 3.29 -4.52
C PHE A 114 4.58 4.31 -5.64
N ASP A 115 4.84 5.57 -5.29
CA ASP A 115 5.14 6.65 -6.24
C ASP A 115 6.58 7.13 -6.08
N ASP A 116 6.89 8.24 -6.75
CA ASP A 116 8.13 9.01 -6.67
C ASP A 116 9.36 8.28 -7.24
N ASP A 117 10.50 8.98 -7.21
CA ASP A 117 11.76 8.45 -7.70
C ASP A 117 12.16 7.21 -6.90
N GLY A 118 12.38 6.10 -7.60
CA GLY A 118 12.79 4.82 -7.00
C GLY A 118 11.68 3.80 -6.81
N TRP A 119 10.41 4.11 -7.14
CA TRP A 119 9.28 3.17 -7.01
C TRP A 119 9.55 1.80 -7.66
N LEU A 120 10.26 1.77 -8.80
CA LEU A 120 10.66 0.52 -9.48
C LEU A 120 11.53 -0.38 -8.58
N LYS A 121 12.49 0.21 -7.86
CA LYS A 121 13.38 -0.55 -6.96
C LYS A 121 12.62 -1.01 -5.72
N ASP A 122 11.74 -0.15 -5.21
CA ASP A 122 10.97 -0.43 -4.00
C ASP A 122 9.94 -1.54 -4.25
N ILE A 123 9.22 -1.49 -5.38
CA ILE A 123 8.27 -2.52 -5.77
C ILE A 123 8.96 -3.84 -6.13
N SER A 124 10.15 -3.80 -6.76
CA SER A 124 10.96 -5.00 -6.97
C SER A 124 11.36 -5.65 -5.66
N THR A 125 11.81 -4.86 -4.69
CA THR A 125 12.18 -5.36 -3.36
C THR A 125 10.97 -6.00 -2.68
N LEU A 126 9.80 -5.35 -2.71
CA LEU A 126 8.57 -5.92 -2.17
C LEU A 126 8.18 -7.23 -2.88
N ARG A 127 8.29 -7.29 -4.20
CA ARG A 127 7.99 -8.49 -5.00
C ARG A 127 8.90 -9.65 -4.64
N GLU A 128 10.21 -9.41 -4.49
CA GLU A 128 11.19 -10.43 -4.06
C GLU A 128 10.90 -10.93 -2.64
N VAL A 129 10.48 -10.04 -1.74
CA VAL A 129 10.03 -10.43 -0.39
C VAL A 129 8.78 -11.29 -0.50
N CYS A 130 7.78 -10.89 -1.26
CA CYS A 130 6.57 -11.68 -1.45
C CYS A 130 6.89 -13.07 -2.01
N ALA A 131 7.74 -13.17 -3.03
CA ALA A 131 8.20 -14.45 -3.57
C ALA A 131 8.94 -15.31 -2.52
N THR A 132 9.76 -14.72 -1.65
CA THR A 132 10.46 -15.44 -0.57
C THR A 132 9.49 -16.11 0.41
N PHE A 133 8.33 -15.50 0.65
CA PHE A 133 7.34 -15.96 1.61
C PHE A 133 6.11 -16.63 0.96
N ASP A 134 6.16 -16.88 -0.35
CA ASP A 134 5.04 -17.43 -1.14
C ASP A 134 3.74 -16.62 -1.01
N VAL A 135 3.90 -15.30 -0.97
CA VAL A 135 2.80 -14.34 -0.91
C VAL A 135 2.43 -13.93 -2.34
N PRO A 136 1.17 -14.16 -2.79
CA PRO A 136 0.71 -13.68 -4.08
C PRO A 136 0.57 -12.16 -4.06
N ILE A 137 1.06 -11.52 -5.11
CA ILE A 137 1.04 -10.07 -5.27
C ILE A 137 0.77 -9.74 -6.74
N ALA A 138 -0.16 -8.82 -6.99
CA ALA A 138 -0.42 -8.28 -8.32
C ALA A 138 0.07 -6.83 -8.39
N ILE A 139 0.97 -6.53 -9.32
CA ILE A 139 1.53 -5.17 -9.48
C ILE A 139 0.84 -4.50 -10.66
N GLU A 140 0.12 -3.42 -10.38
CA GLU A 140 -0.46 -2.53 -11.39
C GLU A 140 0.41 -1.28 -11.53
N ARG A 141 0.85 -0.94 -12.74
CA ARG A 141 1.41 0.37 -13.02
C ARG A 141 0.32 1.42 -12.83
N SER A 142 0.61 2.48 -12.08
CA SER A 142 -0.37 3.51 -11.77
C SER A 142 -0.92 4.19 -13.02
N ARG A 143 -2.04 4.90 -12.87
CA ARG A 143 -2.67 5.63 -13.99
C ARG A 143 -1.75 6.69 -14.61
N SER A 144 -0.88 7.33 -13.82
CA SER A 144 0.08 8.33 -14.32
C SER A 144 1.29 7.69 -15.00
N GLY A 145 1.61 6.43 -14.66
CA GLY A 145 2.83 5.75 -15.10
C GLY A 145 4.06 6.06 -14.23
N SER A 146 3.92 6.94 -13.24
CA SER A 146 5.00 7.39 -12.35
C SER A 146 4.99 6.68 -10.99
N GLY A 147 4.37 5.50 -10.93
CA GLY A 147 4.22 4.70 -9.71
C GLY A 147 3.55 3.37 -10.00
N ALA A 148 3.27 2.61 -8.95
CA ALA A 148 2.55 1.35 -9.00
C ALA A 148 1.79 1.07 -7.72
N HIS A 149 0.71 0.29 -7.85
CA HIS A 149 -0.01 -0.28 -6.73
C HIS A 149 0.30 -1.78 -6.62
N ALA A 150 0.72 -2.21 -5.43
CA ALA A 150 0.82 -3.61 -5.06
C ALA A 150 -0.49 -4.08 -4.44
N TRP A 151 -1.20 -4.98 -5.12
CA TRP A 151 -2.49 -5.51 -4.70
C TRP A 151 -2.35 -6.90 -4.06
N PHE A 152 -3.03 -7.08 -2.92
CA PHE A 152 -3.24 -8.34 -2.23
C PHE A 152 -4.75 -8.57 -2.11
N PHE A 153 -5.22 -9.72 -2.58
CA PHE A 153 -6.64 -10.06 -2.58
C PHE A 153 -6.94 -11.07 -1.47
N PHE A 154 -8.07 -10.92 -0.78
CA PHE A 154 -8.47 -11.82 0.30
C PHE A 154 -9.62 -12.73 -0.13
N GLU A 155 -9.63 -13.96 0.37
CA GLU A 155 -10.71 -14.93 0.10
C GLU A 155 -12.05 -14.43 0.66
N ASN A 156 -12.00 -13.95 1.91
CA ASN A 156 -13.12 -13.40 2.66
C ASN A 156 -12.79 -11.98 3.13
N GLN A 157 -13.79 -11.26 3.67
CA GLN A 157 -13.51 -10.01 4.38
C GLN A 157 -12.67 -10.32 5.61
N ILE A 158 -11.62 -9.52 5.84
CA ILE A 158 -10.81 -9.59 7.05
C ILE A 158 -10.78 -8.24 7.76
N PRO A 159 -10.51 -8.19 9.07
CA PRO A 159 -10.36 -6.93 9.78
C PRO A 159 -9.29 -6.02 9.13
N ALA A 160 -9.60 -4.74 8.92
CA ALA A 160 -8.69 -3.79 8.27
C ALA A 160 -7.35 -3.66 9.01
N HIS A 161 -7.37 -3.77 10.34
CA HIS A 161 -6.15 -3.76 11.16
C HIS A 161 -5.23 -4.95 10.87
N LEU A 162 -5.78 -6.14 10.60
CA LEU A 162 -4.99 -7.32 10.27
C LEU A 162 -4.34 -7.16 8.89
N ALA A 163 -5.10 -6.69 7.90
CA ALA A 163 -4.58 -6.35 6.57
C ALA A 163 -3.43 -5.32 6.66
N ARG A 164 -3.62 -4.24 7.43
CA ARG A 164 -2.58 -3.21 7.60
C ARG A 164 -1.36 -3.72 8.38
N LYS A 165 -1.55 -4.62 9.35
CA LYS A 165 -0.45 -5.27 10.08
C LYS A 165 0.37 -6.16 9.15
N PHE A 166 -0.30 -6.89 8.25
CA PHE A 166 0.34 -7.67 7.20
C PHE A 166 1.16 -6.79 6.25
N GLY A 167 0.55 -5.73 5.69
CA GLY A 167 1.26 -4.77 4.84
C GLY A 167 2.45 -4.10 5.53
N SER A 168 2.28 -3.71 6.80
CA SER A 168 3.36 -3.12 7.61
C SER A 168 4.51 -4.12 7.81
N SER A 169 4.21 -5.39 8.06
CA SER A 169 5.21 -6.45 8.20
C SER A 169 6.01 -6.68 6.91
N LEU A 170 5.33 -6.71 5.76
CA LEU A 170 5.98 -6.80 4.44
C LEU A 170 6.90 -5.61 4.17
N LEU A 171 6.43 -4.38 4.42
CA LEU A 171 7.24 -3.18 4.26
C LEU A 171 8.44 -3.17 5.20
N THR A 172 8.25 -3.49 6.48
CA THR A 172 9.34 -3.56 7.46
C THR A 172 10.43 -4.53 7.04
N TYR A 173 10.04 -5.72 6.55
CA TYR A 173 11.00 -6.70 6.05
C TYR A 173 11.69 -6.19 4.76
N SER A 174 10.94 -5.57 3.84
CA SER A 174 11.47 -4.98 2.60
C SER A 174 12.48 -3.87 2.87
N MET A 175 12.22 -3.01 3.85
CA MET A 175 13.15 -1.97 4.30
C MET A 175 14.47 -2.56 4.84
N GLY A 176 14.46 -3.79 5.34
CA GLY A 176 15.67 -4.51 5.74
C GLY A 176 16.52 -4.98 4.56
N ARG A 177 15.94 -5.14 3.36
CA ARG A 177 16.64 -5.45 2.11
C ARG A 177 17.03 -4.19 1.33
N ARG A 178 16.25 -3.12 1.48
CA ARG A 178 16.46 -1.82 0.82
C ARG A 178 16.16 -0.69 1.79
N HIS A 179 17.20 -0.07 2.35
CA HIS A 179 17.03 0.98 3.34
C HIS A 179 16.39 2.25 2.78
N GLU A 180 16.47 2.51 1.48
CA GLU A 180 15.93 3.73 0.87
C GLU A 180 14.39 3.76 0.84
N ILE A 181 13.73 2.61 1.00
CA ILE A 181 12.27 2.58 1.22
C ILE A 181 11.97 3.47 2.42
N THR A 182 11.09 4.45 2.22
CA THR A 182 10.84 5.50 3.21
C THR A 182 9.74 5.11 4.19
N PHE A 183 9.69 5.78 5.34
CA PHE A 183 8.60 5.55 6.30
C PHE A 183 7.23 6.02 5.79
N GLN A 184 7.19 6.86 4.75
CA GLN A 184 5.93 7.30 4.14
C GLN A 184 5.16 6.13 3.51
N SER A 185 5.85 5.05 3.10
CA SER A 185 5.19 3.87 2.54
C SER A 185 4.20 3.21 3.53
N TYR A 186 4.39 3.36 4.85
CA TYR A 186 3.44 2.84 5.86
C TYR A 186 2.09 3.58 5.89
N ASP A 187 2.03 4.77 5.28
CA ASP A 187 0.85 5.63 5.21
C ASP A 187 0.10 5.49 3.88
N ARG A 188 0.71 4.81 2.90
CA ARG A 188 0.23 4.63 1.53
C ARG A 188 -0.59 3.34 1.35
N PHE A 189 -1.29 2.91 2.39
CA PHE A 189 -2.13 1.71 2.36
C PHE A 189 -3.56 2.01 2.00
N PHE A 190 -4.21 1.07 1.33
CA PHE A 190 -5.62 1.07 0.98
C PHE A 190 -6.21 -0.26 1.47
N PRO A 191 -6.90 -0.29 2.63
CA PRO A 191 -7.27 0.85 3.49
C PRO A 191 -6.11 1.49 4.29
N SER A 192 -6.19 2.80 4.58
CA SER A 192 -5.17 3.55 5.34
C SER A 192 -5.38 3.57 6.85
N GLN A 193 -6.56 3.20 7.35
CA GLN A 193 -6.88 3.17 8.78
C GLN A 193 -7.41 1.80 9.24
N ASP A 194 -7.49 1.61 10.56
CA ASP A 194 -7.92 0.34 11.17
C ASP A 194 -9.42 0.29 11.44
N THR A 195 -10.07 1.46 11.49
CA THR A 195 -11.49 1.61 11.78
C THR A 195 -12.10 2.69 10.88
N MET A 196 -13.38 2.52 10.55
CA MET A 196 -14.15 3.43 9.72
C MET A 196 -14.25 4.81 10.41
N PRO A 197 -13.74 5.89 9.77
CA PRO A 197 -13.89 7.23 10.30
C PRO A 197 -15.37 7.62 10.41
N LYS A 198 -15.74 8.31 11.50
CA LYS A 198 -17.13 8.73 11.70
C LYS A 198 -17.64 9.51 10.49
N GLY A 199 -18.72 9.01 9.89
CA GLY A 199 -19.43 9.54 8.71
C GLY A 199 -18.66 9.52 7.38
N GLY A 200 -17.43 9.02 7.36
CA GLY A 200 -16.59 8.97 6.17
C GLY A 200 -16.72 7.67 5.38
N PHE A 201 -15.89 7.52 4.34
CA PHE A 201 -15.75 6.29 3.57
C PHE A 201 -14.37 5.64 3.73
N GLY A 202 -13.48 6.28 4.48
CA GLY A 202 -12.05 5.99 4.45
C GLY A 202 -11.36 6.60 3.24
N ASN A 203 -10.21 6.03 2.87
CA ASN A 203 -9.43 6.47 1.72
C ASN A 203 -9.89 5.78 0.43
N LEU A 204 -9.69 6.47 -0.68
CA LEU A 204 -10.12 6.05 -2.01
C LEU A 204 -8.93 5.55 -2.83
N ILE A 205 -9.09 4.42 -3.50
CA ILE A 205 -8.16 3.97 -4.55
C ILE A 205 -8.86 3.98 -5.91
N ALA A 206 -8.15 4.39 -6.96
CA ALA A 206 -8.66 4.32 -8.32
C ALA A 206 -8.72 2.86 -8.79
N LEU A 207 -9.76 2.49 -9.53
CA LEU A 207 -9.82 1.16 -10.13
C LEU A 207 -8.82 1.03 -11.30
N PRO A 208 -8.19 -0.15 -11.47
CA PRO A 208 -7.26 -0.39 -12.55
C PRO A 208 -7.97 -0.71 -13.88
N LEU A 209 -7.21 -0.79 -14.97
CA LEU A 209 -7.69 -1.19 -16.30
C LEU A 209 -8.68 -0.21 -16.97
N GLN A 210 -8.63 1.07 -16.62
CA GLN A 210 -9.36 2.11 -17.33
C GLN A 210 -8.85 2.25 -18.79
N LYS A 211 -9.73 2.16 -19.80
CA LYS A 211 -9.33 2.07 -21.23
C LYS A 211 -8.29 3.11 -21.68
N LYS A 212 -8.53 4.40 -21.41
CA LYS A 212 -7.67 5.49 -21.88
C LYS A 212 -6.28 5.43 -21.24
N ALA A 213 -6.19 5.04 -19.97
CA ALA A 213 -4.90 4.81 -19.32
C ALA A 213 -4.19 3.58 -19.90
N ARG A 214 -4.93 2.50 -20.16
CA ARG A 214 -4.41 1.27 -20.77
C ARG A 214 -3.83 1.49 -22.16
N GLU A 215 -4.49 2.31 -22.98
CA GLU A 215 -3.99 2.68 -24.32
C GLU A 215 -2.63 3.39 -24.25
N CYS A 216 -2.31 4.05 -23.14
CA CYS A 216 -1.01 4.65 -22.88
C CYS A 216 -0.02 3.71 -22.15
N GLY A 217 -0.36 2.42 -21.98
CA GLY A 217 0.47 1.46 -21.23
C GLY A 217 0.48 1.69 -19.71
N ASN A 218 -0.54 2.36 -19.17
CA ASN A 218 -0.72 2.64 -17.74
C ASN A 218 -2.00 1.99 -17.22
N SER A 219 -2.16 1.94 -15.90
CA SER A 219 -3.28 1.26 -15.26
C SER A 219 -3.45 -0.19 -15.72
N ILE A 220 -2.33 -0.89 -15.81
CA ILE A 220 -2.20 -2.27 -16.29
C ILE A 220 -1.30 -3.08 -15.36
N PHE A 221 -1.53 -4.37 -15.28
CA PHE A 221 -0.71 -5.30 -14.55
C PHE A 221 0.57 -5.63 -15.31
N ILE A 222 1.68 -5.65 -14.58
CA ILE A 222 3.03 -5.80 -15.11
C ILE A 222 3.80 -6.93 -14.42
N ASP A 223 4.66 -7.58 -15.19
CA ASP A 223 5.51 -8.70 -14.76
C ASP A 223 6.78 -8.24 -14.01
N GLU A 224 7.67 -9.19 -13.73
CA GLU A 224 8.98 -8.99 -13.09
C GLU A 224 9.90 -8.06 -13.88
N ARG A 225 9.72 -8.01 -15.21
CA ARG A 225 10.46 -7.15 -16.13
C ARG A 225 9.77 -5.81 -16.37
N PHE A 226 8.72 -5.51 -15.60
CA PHE A 226 7.87 -4.33 -15.74
C PHE A 226 7.18 -4.23 -17.10
N SER A 227 7.08 -5.36 -17.80
CA SER A 227 6.36 -5.47 -19.06
C SER A 227 4.89 -5.79 -18.80
N PRO A 228 3.96 -5.24 -19.59
CA PRO A 228 2.55 -5.62 -19.50
C PRO A 228 2.36 -7.13 -19.68
N TYR A 229 1.54 -7.77 -18.85
CA TYR A 229 1.08 -9.12 -19.15
C TYR A 229 0.32 -9.14 -20.48
N ALA A 230 0.60 -10.13 -21.33
CA ALA A 230 0.02 -10.26 -22.66
C ALA A 230 -1.51 -10.32 -22.63
N ASP A 231 -2.08 -11.10 -21.71
CA ASP A 231 -3.50 -11.10 -21.39
C ASP A 231 -3.71 -10.72 -19.91
N GLN A 232 -4.23 -9.51 -19.69
CA GLN A 232 -4.53 -8.97 -18.37
C GLN A 232 -5.60 -9.80 -17.64
N TRP A 233 -6.58 -10.35 -18.37
CA TRP A 233 -7.68 -11.10 -17.80
C TRP A 233 -7.25 -12.52 -17.43
N GLU A 234 -6.42 -13.14 -18.26
CA GLU A 234 -5.80 -14.42 -17.92
C GLU A 234 -4.96 -14.29 -16.64
N PHE A 235 -4.11 -13.26 -16.54
CA PHE A 235 -3.33 -12.99 -15.34
C PHE A 235 -4.20 -12.80 -14.09
N LEU A 236 -5.24 -11.95 -14.18
CA LEU A 236 -6.15 -11.72 -13.06
C LEU A 236 -6.92 -12.97 -12.65
N SER A 237 -7.34 -13.80 -13.61
CA SER A 237 -8.07 -15.05 -13.33
C SER A 237 -7.24 -16.06 -12.52
N LYS A 238 -5.92 -16.00 -12.65
CA LYS A 238 -4.96 -16.85 -11.92
C LYS A 238 -4.47 -16.21 -10.62
N SER A 239 -4.93 -15.00 -10.28
CA SER A 239 -4.48 -14.31 -9.07
C SER A 239 -5.02 -15.01 -7.83
N ARG A 240 -4.11 -15.60 -7.04
CA ARG A 240 -4.43 -16.29 -5.79
C ARG A 240 -4.88 -15.29 -4.73
N LYS A 241 -5.93 -15.65 -4.00
CA LYS A 241 -6.42 -14.93 -2.82
C LYS A 241 -5.78 -15.52 -1.55
N LEU A 242 -5.57 -14.68 -0.55
CA LEU A 242 -5.06 -15.06 0.76
C LEU A 242 -6.21 -15.24 1.75
N SER A 243 -6.19 -16.32 2.52
CA SER A 243 -7.08 -16.50 3.66
C SER A 243 -6.63 -15.70 4.89
N GLU A 244 -7.53 -15.50 5.85
CA GLU A 244 -7.19 -14.83 7.12
C GLU A 244 -6.13 -15.60 7.92
N ASP A 245 -6.23 -16.94 7.95
CA ASP A 245 -5.29 -17.82 8.65
C ASP A 245 -3.90 -17.78 8.04
N GLU A 246 -3.78 -17.75 6.70
CA GLU A 246 -2.50 -17.58 6.02
C GLU A 246 -1.83 -16.26 6.42
N ILE A 247 -2.59 -15.17 6.44
CA ILE A 247 -2.10 -13.84 6.83
C ILE A 247 -1.62 -13.85 8.29
N ALA A 248 -2.42 -14.41 9.19
CA ALA A 248 -2.08 -14.53 10.59
C ALA A 248 -0.80 -15.36 10.82
N ALA A 249 -0.60 -16.43 10.04
CA ALA A 249 0.61 -17.25 10.09
C ALA A 249 1.84 -16.58 9.44
N LEU A 250 1.65 -15.72 8.45
CA LEU A 250 2.73 -14.99 7.75
C LEU A 250 3.32 -13.86 8.60
N ILE A 251 2.48 -13.10 9.32
CA ILE A 251 2.91 -11.93 10.08
C ILE A 251 4.10 -12.23 11.03
N PRO A 252 4.08 -13.27 11.89
CA PRO A 252 5.20 -13.60 12.77
C PRO A 252 6.48 -14.03 12.04
N ARG A 253 6.37 -14.53 10.80
CA ARG A 253 7.50 -14.92 9.95
C ARG A 253 8.16 -13.70 9.30
N LEU A 254 7.35 -12.72 8.89
CA LEU A 254 7.79 -11.46 8.29
C LEU A 254 8.41 -10.52 9.33
N CYS A 255 7.78 -10.40 10.50
CA CYS A 255 8.33 -9.61 11.58
C CYS A 255 8.09 -10.32 12.92
N LYS A 256 9.19 -10.66 13.61
CA LYS A 256 9.10 -11.11 15.00
C LYS A 256 8.87 -9.87 15.84
N GLY A 257 7.70 -9.66 16.44
CA GLY A 257 7.41 -8.52 17.31
C GLY A 257 6.53 -7.45 16.66
N ASN A 258 7.04 -6.22 16.56
CA ASN A 258 6.29 -5.05 16.10
C ASN A 258 6.32 -4.92 14.57
N GLU A 259 5.15 -4.83 13.94
CA GLU A 259 5.01 -4.70 12.47
C GLU A 259 5.63 -3.43 11.89
N LEU A 260 5.92 -2.42 12.71
CA LEU A 260 6.63 -1.21 12.33
C LEU A 260 8.14 -1.31 12.56
N GLY A 261 8.65 -2.47 12.98
CA GLY A 261 10.04 -2.69 13.37
C GLY A 261 10.42 -1.98 14.66
N SER A 262 11.71 -1.96 14.98
CA SER A 262 12.22 -1.15 16.09
C SER A 262 12.19 0.33 15.69
N LEU A 263 11.64 1.16 16.55
CA LEU A 263 11.62 2.61 16.46
C LEU A 263 12.15 3.17 17.79
N LYS A 264 12.62 4.41 17.78
CA LYS A 264 12.97 5.13 19.00
C LYS A 264 11.73 5.29 19.86
N GLU A 265 11.89 4.98 21.14
CA GLU A 265 10.88 5.22 22.16
C GLU A 265 10.79 6.73 22.37
N ALA A 266 9.61 7.30 22.11
CA ALA A 266 9.24 8.60 22.67
C ALA A 266 8.68 8.28 24.06
N ASP A 267 9.27 8.81 25.12
CA ASP A 267 8.99 8.44 26.52
C ASP A 267 7.47 8.26 26.85
N GLU A 268 7.19 7.30 27.75
CA GLU A 268 5.90 7.01 28.42
C GLU A 268 4.76 6.28 27.67
N GLU A 269 5.05 5.37 26.73
CA GLU A 269 4.09 4.29 26.41
C GLU A 269 4.64 2.96 26.88
N LEU A 270 4.07 2.44 27.98
CA LEU A 270 4.02 1.06 28.49
C LEU A 270 4.78 -0.03 27.69
N VAL A 271 6.08 0.12 27.46
CA VAL A 271 6.94 -0.99 27.08
C VAL A 271 7.22 -1.71 28.37
N LYS A 272 6.67 -2.91 28.50
CA LYS A 272 7.07 -3.85 29.54
C LYS A 272 8.60 -3.87 29.58
N PRO A 273 9.27 -3.50 30.68
CA PRO A 273 10.73 -3.34 30.72
C PRO A 273 11.52 -4.59 30.29
N TRP A 274 10.86 -5.75 30.26
CA TRP A 274 11.37 -7.04 29.83
C TRP A 274 11.22 -7.33 28.33
N GLU A 275 10.45 -6.54 27.57
CA GLU A 275 10.28 -6.68 26.12
C GLU A 275 11.31 -5.82 25.37
N LYS A 276 12.61 -6.09 25.55
CA LYS A 276 13.68 -5.41 24.82
C LYS A 276 13.79 -5.98 23.40
N TYR A 277 13.12 -5.35 22.46
CA TYR A 277 13.23 -5.72 21.06
C TYR A 277 14.56 -5.21 20.46
N GLN A 278 15.55 -6.09 20.39
CA GLN A 278 16.85 -5.73 19.84
C GLN A 278 16.82 -5.70 18.31
N LEU A 279 17.28 -4.58 17.75
CA LEU A 279 17.60 -4.44 16.33
C LEU A 279 18.53 -5.60 15.93
N LYS A 280 18.08 -6.48 15.04
CA LYS A 280 18.90 -7.59 14.57
C LYS A 280 19.87 -7.09 13.53
N TRP A 281 21.10 -6.81 13.94
CA TRP A 281 22.25 -6.62 13.05
C TRP A 281 23.39 -7.51 13.56
N SER A 282 24.41 -7.67 12.73
CA SER A 282 25.60 -8.45 13.01
C SER A 282 26.83 -7.59 12.74
N LYS A 283 27.98 -7.95 13.32
CA LYS A 283 29.25 -7.24 13.02
C LYS A 283 29.57 -7.22 11.52
N ASN A 284 29.12 -8.24 10.78
CA ASN A 284 29.31 -8.34 9.34
C ASN A 284 28.42 -7.36 8.54
N ASP A 285 27.45 -6.73 9.18
CA ASP A 285 26.62 -5.69 8.57
C ASP A 285 27.33 -4.32 8.54
N PHE A 286 28.50 -4.21 9.19
CA PHE A 286 29.30 -2.99 9.26
C PHE A 286 30.74 -3.25 8.80
N PRO A 287 31.42 -2.22 8.25
CA PRO A 287 32.86 -2.27 8.04
C PRO A 287 33.60 -2.26 9.39
N SER A 288 34.91 -2.56 9.37
CA SER A 288 35.75 -2.51 10.58
C SER A 288 35.81 -1.11 11.21
N GLU A 289 35.68 -0.07 10.38
CA GLU A 289 35.67 1.33 10.80
C GLU A 289 34.58 2.09 10.04
N ILE A 290 33.83 2.93 10.76
CA ILE A 290 32.79 3.79 10.20
C ILE A 290 33.22 5.23 10.35
N LYS A 291 33.19 6.00 9.25
CA LYS A 291 33.46 7.43 9.30
C LYS A 291 32.19 8.18 9.69
N ILE A 292 32.31 8.97 10.75
CA ILE A 292 31.23 9.81 11.26
C ILE A 292 31.70 11.26 11.28
N VAL A 293 31.01 12.12 10.55
CA VAL A 293 31.23 13.58 10.57
C VAL A 293 30.18 14.21 11.47
N LYS A 294 30.61 15.05 12.42
CA LYS A 294 29.72 15.76 13.34
C LYS A 294 29.70 17.24 13.01
N ALA A 295 28.53 17.76 12.66
CA ALA A 295 28.29 19.18 12.44
C ALA A 295 26.94 19.58 13.05
N ASN A 296 26.04 20.19 12.28
CA ASN A 296 24.65 20.40 12.67
C ASN A 296 23.87 19.07 12.85
N LYS A 297 24.30 18.00 12.18
CA LYS A 297 23.83 16.60 12.31
C LYS A 297 25.01 15.65 12.48
N ILE A 298 24.70 14.38 12.74
CA ILE A 298 25.65 13.27 12.68
C ILE A 298 25.52 12.66 11.28
N TYR A 299 26.59 12.70 10.51
CA TYR A 299 26.65 12.16 9.15
C TYR A 299 27.43 10.85 9.18
N ILE A 300 26.78 9.75 8.85
CA ILE A 300 27.35 8.40 8.84
C ILE A 300 27.56 7.99 7.40
N GLU A 301 28.81 7.74 7.00
CA GLU A 301 29.13 7.31 5.63
C GLU A 301 28.55 5.91 5.35
N LYS A 302 27.84 5.75 4.24
CA LYS A 302 27.14 4.49 3.90
C LYS A 302 28.09 3.39 3.42
N THR A 303 29.28 3.75 2.96
CA THR A 303 30.26 2.84 2.36
C THR A 303 30.54 1.63 3.25
N GLY A 304 30.30 0.43 2.73
CA GLY A 304 30.55 -0.83 3.44
C GLY A 304 29.51 -1.22 4.49
N ILE A 305 28.49 -0.40 4.74
CA ILE A 305 27.38 -0.72 5.64
C ILE A 305 26.29 -1.46 4.85
N SER A 306 25.78 -2.57 5.40
CA SER A 306 24.72 -3.33 4.76
C SER A 306 23.39 -2.55 4.76
N GLN A 307 22.52 -2.87 3.81
CA GLN A 307 21.15 -2.31 3.72
C GLN A 307 20.37 -2.47 5.04
N LYS A 308 20.55 -3.63 5.68
CA LYS A 308 19.94 -3.94 6.96
C LYS A 308 20.43 -2.99 8.05
N ALA A 309 21.74 -2.78 8.16
CA ALA A 309 22.33 -1.86 9.13
C ALA A 309 21.98 -0.39 8.84
N LEU A 310 21.93 0.03 7.58
CA LEU A 310 21.48 1.37 7.21
C LEU A 310 20.02 1.63 7.62
N ASN A 311 19.14 0.65 7.43
CA ASN A 311 17.76 0.72 7.92
C ASN A 311 17.70 0.80 9.45
N VAL A 312 18.56 0.05 10.16
CA VAL A 312 18.71 0.16 11.62
C VAL A 312 19.10 1.59 12.04
N LEU A 313 20.13 2.16 11.42
CA LEU A 313 20.60 3.52 11.72
C LEU A 313 19.51 4.57 11.50
N LYS A 314 18.78 4.48 10.38
CA LYS A 314 17.67 5.41 10.06
C LYS A 314 16.55 5.35 11.11
N ARG A 315 16.27 4.16 11.66
CA ARG A 315 15.26 3.93 12.70
C ARG A 315 15.61 4.50 14.06
N LEU A 316 16.90 4.76 14.34
CA LEU A 316 17.33 5.41 15.58
C LEU A 316 16.78 6.83 15.74
N ALA A 317 16.40 7.49 14.64
CA ALA A 317 15.79 8.81 14.64
C ALA A 317 14.32 8.78 14.20
N ALA A 318 13.64 7.64 14.30
CA ALA A 318 12.24 7.49 13.92
C ALA A 318 11.38 6.99 15.08
N PHE A 319 10.20 7.56 15.28
CA PHE A 319 9.29 7.22 16.38
C PHE A 319 7.82 7.28 15.93
N LYS A 320 6.95 6.62 16.70
CA LYS A 320 5.50 6.64 16.47
C LYS A 320 4.94 8.06 16.62
N ASN A 321 4.09 8.49 15.70
CA ASN A 321 3.42 9.80 15.80
C ASN A 321 2.17 9.73 16.70
N PRO A 322 2.17 10.30 17.91
CA PRO A 322 1.02 10.20 18.81
C PRO A 322 -0.26 10.80 18.22
N GLU A 323 -0.16 11.83 17.37
CA GLU A 323 -1.33 12.44 16.72
C GLU A 323 -2.04 11.47 15.77
N PHE A 324 -1.28 10.63 15.06
CA PHE A 324 -1.86 9.60 14.19
C PHE A 324 -2.69 8.61 15.01
N TYR A 325 -2.09 8.04 16.06
CA TYR A 325 -2.74 7.01 16.88
C TYR A 325 -3.92 7.58 17.66
N LYS A 326 -3.81 8.82 18.16
CA LYS A 326 -4.93 9.54 18.79
C LYS A 326 -6.08 9.74 17.80
N ALA A 327 -5.81 10.21 16.59
CA ALA A 327 -6.85 10.39 15.56
C ALA A 327 -7.53 9.06 15.21
N GLN A 328 -6.74 7.98 15.05
CA GLN A 328 -7.24 6.65 14.76
C GLN A 328 -8.15 6.12 15.90
N ALA A 329 -7.72 6.22 17.15
CA ALA A 329 -8.52 5.81 18.32
C ALA A 329 -9.84 6.59 18.44
N MET A 330 -9.84 7.86 18.06
CA MET A 330 -11.03 8.71 18.04
C MET A 330 -11.91 8.52 16.79
N ARG A 331 -11.57 7.59 15.88
CA ARG A 331 -12.23 7.38 14.57
C ARG A 331 -12.29 8.66 13.73
N MET A 332 -11.22 9.46 13.77
CA MET A 332 -11.05 10.67 12.98
C MET A 332 -10.16 10.40 11.75
N PRO A 333 -10.22 11.25 10.71
CA PRO A 333 -9.34 11.12 9.55
C PRO A 333 -7.85 11.19 9.92
N THR A 334 -7.09 10.20 9.44
CA THR A 334 -5.63 10.10 9.59
C THR A 334 -4.86 10.75 8.43
N TYR A 335 -5.58 11.34 7.45
CA TYR A 335 -4.98 12.05 6.33
C TYR A 335 -4.02 13.16 6.80
N ASN A 336 -2.86 13.26 6.13
CA ASN A 336 -1.74 14.15 6.45
C ASN A 336 -1.17 13.99 7.88
N LYS A 337 -1.39 12.85 8.53
CA LYS A 337 -0.72 12.49 9.79
C LYS A 337 0.14 11.27 9.50
N PRO A 338 1.47 11.40 9.39
CA PRO A 338 2.30 10.23 9.15
C PRO A 338 2.26 9.32 10.38
N ARG A 339 2.24 7.99 10.19
CA ARG A 339 2.28 7.01 11.29
C ARG A 339 3.60 7.07 12.06
N ILE A 340 4.68 7.29 11.34
CA ILE A 340 6.05 7.34 11.86
C ILE A 340 6.62 8.70 11.50
N ILE A 341 7.10 9.43 12.50
CA ILE A 341 7.92 10.62 12.28
C ILE A 341 9.36 10.15 12.22
N SER A 342 10.07 10.51 11.15
CA SER A 342 11.52 10.30 11.03
C SER A 342 12.21 11.64 10.98
N CYS A 343 13.20 11.82 11.86
CA CYS A 343 14.10 12.96 11.87
C CYS A 343 15.45 12.64 11.21
N ALA A 344 15.56 11.47 10.55
CA ALA A 344 16.70 11.13 9.73
C ALA A 344 16.55 11.75 8.33
N ASP A 345 17.65 12.25 7.79
CA ASP A 345 17.76 12.57 6.37
C ASP A 345 18.77 11.66 5.70
N GLU A 346 18.77 11.68 4.39
CA GLU A 346 19.64 10.84 3.59
C GLU A 346 20.17 11.61 2.37
N THR A 347 21.45 11.41 2.08
CA THR A 347 22.10 11.88 0.85
C THR A 347 22.60 10.67 0.04
N SER A 348 23.26 10.91 -1.10
CA SER A 348 23.90 9.83 -1.88
C SER A 348 24.82 8.96 -1.03
N ASP A 349 25.59 9.58 -0.13
CA ASP A 349 26.71 8.94 0.55
C ASP A 349 26.55 8.84 2.07
N TYR A 350 25.58 9.56 2.66
CA TYR A 350 25.43 9.65 4.12
C TYR A 350 24.00 9.39 4.62
N ILE A 351 23.90 8.72 5.76
CA ILE A 351 22.73 8.80 6.64
C ILE A 351 22.95 9.94 7.64
N CYS A 352 22.00 10.87 7.72
CA CYS A 352 22.09 12.05 8.56
C CYS A 352 21.12 11.90 9.74
N LEU A 353 21.64 11.87 10.97
CA LEU A 353 20.83 11.76 12.19
C LEU A 353 20.94 13.02 13.06
N PRO A 354 19.90 13.35 13.86
CA PRO A 354 20.01 14.40 14.86
C PRO A 354 21.14 14.10 15.86
N ARG A 355 21.81 15.15 16.35
CA ARG A 355 22.92 15.01 17.34
C ARG A 355 22.53 14.23 18.60
N GLY A 356 21.26 14.32 19.03
CA GLY A 356 20.74 13.57 20.16
C GLY A 356 20.71 12.04 19.98
N CYS A 357 21.00 11.53 18.77
CA CYS A 357 21.09 10.09 18.51
C CYS A 357 22.52 9.55 18.71
N GLU A 358 23.51 10.37 19.09
CA GLU A 358 24.92 9.94 19.16
C GLU A 358 25.14 8.72 20.06
N SER A 359 24.54 8.73 21.26
CA SER A 359 24.66 7.61 22.20
C SER A 359 24.07 6.32 21.64
N ASP A 360 23.02 6.43 20.85
CA ASP A 360 22.35 5.27 20.26
C ASP A 360 23.15 4.75 19.07
N VAL A 361 23.73 5.64 18.26
CA VAL A 361 24.66 5.27 17.16
C VAL A 361 25.90 4.54 17.69
N ARG A 362 26.45 4.94 18.85
CA ARG A 362 27.61 4.26 19.45
C ARG A 362 27.31 2.88 20.05
N LYS A 363 26.05 2.56 20.32
CA LYS A 363 25.62 1.25 20.84
C LYS A 363 25.43 0.22 19.73
N VAL A 364 25.13 0.69 18.52
CA VAL A 364 25.18 -0.07 17.28
C VAL A 364 26.63 -0.21 16.86
#